data_AF-A0A401XHR2-F1
#
_entry.id   AF-A0A401XHR2-F1
#
_cell.length_a   1.000
_cell.length_b   1.000
_cell.length_c   1.000
_cell.angle_alpha   90.00
_cell.angle_beta   90.00
_cell.angle_gamma   90.00
#
_symmetry.space_group_name_H-M   'P 1'
#
loop_
_entity.id
_entity.type
_entity.pdbx_description
1 polymer ?
#
loop_
_entity_poly.entity_id
_entity_poly.type
_entity_poly.pdbx_seq_one_letter_code
_entity_poly.pdbx_strand_id
1 'polypeptide(L)'
;MSVSTIRFTESGLQIEIRVFKDDLEKVLNDDFENLEKNPQKVYVYFEKHFQLYDDQKTLKILFKDIIDKGDAVLIVGTTSSSSVNHLKVKNIIFIDEFSAQKNIVHIYRNDKIKTTVLDARTTEYTLP
;
A
#
# COMPACT_ATOMS: atom_id res chain seq x y z
N MET A 1 4.45 -11.40 -3.30
CA MET A 1 4.30 -10.92 -1.89
C MET A 1 4.40 -9.40 -1.88
N SER A 2 3.69 -8.70 -0.99
CA SER A 2 3.88 -7.25 -0.76
C SER A 2 4.13 -6.92 0.70
N VAL A 3 4.83 -5.81 0.95
CA VAL A 3 5.05 -5.26 2.29
C VAL A 3 4.66 -3.79 2.29
N SER A 4 3.66 -3.44 3.08
CA SER A 4 3.21 -2.06 3.26
C SER A 4 3.59 -1.56 4.65
N THR A 5 4.15 -0.36 4.72
CA THR A 5 4.44 0.36 5.96
C THR A 5 3.59 1.61 6.02
N ILE A 6 2.84 1.78 7.10
CA ILE A 6 2.04 2.96 7.40
C ILE A 6 2.60 3.60 8.67
N ARG A 7 3.01 4.87 8.60
CA ARG A 7 3.52 5.63 9.75
C ARG A 7 2.59 6.80 10.03
N PHE A 8 2.13 6.89 11.27
CA PHE A 8 1.44 8.09 11.76
C PHE A 8 2.46 9.22 11.91
N THR A 9 2.15 10.39 11.34
CA THR A 9 2.91 11.63 11.48
C THR A 9 2.01 12.74 12.01
N GLU A 10 2.58 13.90 12.33
CA GLU A 10 1.81 15.07 12.76
C GLU A 10 0.84 15.59 11.69
N SER A 11 1.11 15.29 10.41
CA SER A 11 0.37 15.79 9.25
C SER A 11 -0.56 14.75 8.60
N GLY A 12 -0.57 13.51 9.10
CA GLY A 12 -1.41 12.42 8.59
C GLY A 12 -0.69 11.08 8.60
N LEU A 13 -0.77 10.34 7.49
CA LEU A 13 -0.09 9.05 7.35
C LEU A 13 0.91 9.10 6.21
N GLN A 14 2.09 8.53 6.44
CA GLN A 14 3.05 8.18 5.39
C GLN A 14 2.90 6.70 5.04
N ILE A 15 2.89 6.39 3.74
CA ILE A 15 2.68 5.05 3.20
C ILE A 15 3.86 4.70 2.30
N GLU A 16 4.42 3.53 2.54
CA GLU A 16 5.46 2.92 1.71
C GLU A 16 5.01 1.50 1.37
N ILE A 17 4.93 1.16 0.08
CA ILE A 17 4.52 -0.16 -0.38
C ILE A 17 5.63 -0.74 -1.22
N ARG A 18 6.21 -1.83 -0.75
CA ARG A 18 7.23 -2.59 -1.46
C ARG A 18 6.62 -3.82 -2.12
N VAL A 19 6.85 -3.96 -3.41
CA VAL A 19 6.42 -5.10 -4.23
C VAL A 19 7.59 -5.62 -5.06
N PHE A 20 7.51 -6.87 -5.52
CA PHE A 20 8.44 -7.36 -6.53
C PHE A 20 8.16 -6.69 -7.87
N LYS A 21 9.23 -6.39 -8.62
CA LYS A 21 9.16 -5.67 -9.88
C LYS A 21 8.45 -6.49 -10.96
N ASP A 22 8.81 -7.76 -11.11
CA ASP A 22 8.24 -8.70 -12.06
C ASP A 22 6.74 -8.93 -11.84
N ASP A 23 6.30 -9.06 -10.58
CA ASP A 23 4.88 -9.16 -10.22
C ASP A 23 4.12 -7.90 -10.66
N LEU A 24 4.71 -6.71 -10.47
CA LEU A 24 4.11 -5.43 -10.87
C LEU A 24 4.01 -5.31 -12.39
N GLU A 25 5.08 -5.62 -13.12
CA GLU A 25 5.13 -5.61 -14.58
C GLU A 25 4.10 -6.59 -15.17
N LYS A 26 3.99 -7.79 -14.60
CA LYS A 26 3.00 -8.79 -15.00
C LYS A 26 1.57 -8.30 -14.80
N VAL A 27 1.26 -7.73 -13.64
CA VAL A 27 -0.09 -7.28 -13.29
C VAL A 27 -0.52 -6.05 -14.10
N LEU A 28 0.42 -5.15 -14.39
CA LEU A 28 0.15 -3.97 -15.20
C LEU A 28 0.33 -4.18 -16.70
N ASN A 29 0.85 -5.35 -17.09
CA ASN A 29 1.19 -5.74 -18.46
C ASN A 29 2.00 -4.63 -19.17
N ASP A 30 3.04 -4.15 -18.49
CA ASP A 30 3.92 -3.08 -18.95
C ASP A 30 5.28 -3.19 -18.26
N ASP A 31 6.33 -2.76 -18.93
CA ASP A 31 7.70 -2.84 -18.43
C ASP A 31 7.95 -1.73 -17.41
N PHE A 32 8.80 -1.97 -16.41
CA PHE A 32 9.01 -1.01 -15.32
C PHE A 32 9.53 0.35 -15.82
N GLU A 33 10.38 0.37 -16.85
CA GLU A 33 10.86 1.62 -17.45
C GLU A 33 9.71 2.51 -17.98
N ASN A 34 8.63 1.91 -18.49
CA ASN A 34 7.45 2.64 -18.94
C ASN A 34 6.59 3.07 -17.75
N LEU A 35 6.45 2.19 -16.76
CA LEU A 35 5.71 2.47 -15.52
C LEU A 35 6.35 3.63 -14.73
N GLU A 36 7.67 3.74 -14.72
CA GLU A 36 8.38 4.86 -14.09
C GLU A 36 8.16 6.18 -14.84
N LYS A 37 8.14 6.15 -16.19
CA LYS A 37 7.86 7.32 -17.04
C LYS A 37 6.40 7.75 -16.99
N ASN A 38 5.48 6.83 -16.72
CA ASN A 38 4.04 7.07 -16.63
C ASN A 38 3.45 6.39 -15.37
N PRO A 39 3.75 6.93 -14.18
CA PRO A 39 3.41 6.31 -12.90
C PRO A 39 1.91 6.26 -12.61
N GLN A 40 1.09 6.94 -13.41
CA GLN A 40 -0.36 7.04 -13.23
C GLN A 40 -1.03 5.67 -13.28
N LYS A 41 -0.57 4.77 -14.15
CA LYS A 41 -1.07 3.37 -14.18
C LYS A 41 -0.82 2.67 -12.84
N VAL A 42 0.37 2.86 -12.29
CA VAL A 42 0.77 2.29 -11.00
C VAL A 42 -0.09 2.90 -9.89
N TYR A 43 -0.22 4.23 -9.83
CA TYR A 43 -1.01 4.90 -8.80
C TYR A 43 -2.48 4.49 -8.82
N VAL A 44 -3.11 4.44 -10.00
CA VAL A 44 -4.50 3.98 -10.16
C VAL A 44 -4.67 2.55 -9.64
N TYR A 45 -3.70 1.68 -9.93
CA TYR A 45 -3.70 0.32 -9.42
C TYR A 45 -3.61 0.29 -7.89
N PHE A 46 -2.66 0.99 -7.28
CA PHE A 46 -2.49 0.98 -5.82
C PHE A 46 -3.63 1.69 -5.08
N GLU A 47 -4.24 2.75 -5.64
CA GLU A 47 -5.43 3.39 -5.05
C GLU A 47 -6.64 2.45 -4.96
N LYS A 48 -6.79 1.54 -5.95
CA LYS A 48 -7.87 0.56 -5.97
C LYS A 48 -7.62 -0.61 -5.02
N HIS A 49 -6.36 -1.06 -4.90
CA HIS A 49 -6.01 -2.30 -4.19
C HIS A 49 -5.45 -2.09 -2.78
N PHE A 50 -5.11 -0.85 -2.42
CA PHE A 50 -4.64 -0.47 -1.09
C PHE A 50 -5.45 0.73 -0.59
N GLN A 51 -6.36 0.47 0.35
CA GLN A 51 -7.31 1.47 0.84
C GLN A 51 -7.16 1.65 2.34
N LEU A 52 -7.24 2.89 2.79
CA LEU A 52 -7.22 3.25 4.20
C LEU A 52 -8.55 3.91 4.56
N TYR A 53 -9.03 3.63 5.77
CA TYR A 53 -10.25 4.21 6.30
C TYR A 53 -9.98 4.71 7.72
N ASP A 54 -10.62 5.83 8.07
CA ASP A 54 -10.78 6.28 9.45
C ASP A 54 -12.28 6.17 9.76
N ASP A 55 -12.63 5.24 10.66
CA ASP A 55 -14.01 4.78 10.84
C ASP A 55 -14.64 4.30 9.52
N GLN A 56 -15.67 5.00 9.04
CA GLN A 56 -16.37 4.73 7.78
C GLN A 56 -15.89 5.62 6.62
N LYS A 57 -14.99 6.56 6.88
CA LYS A 57 -14.51 7.51 5.86
C LYS A 57 -13.27 6.96 5.17
N THR A 58 -13.31 6.92 3.84
CA THR A 58 -12.11 6.57 3.05
C THR A 58 -11.10 7.71 3.13
N LEU A 59 -9.85 7.39 3.49
CA LEU A 59 -8.73 8.31 3.46
C LEU A 59 -8.13 8.31 2.05
N LYS A 60 -8.09 9.48 1.41
CA LYS A 60 -7.44 9.63 0.10
C LYS A 60 -5.92 9.53 0.27
N ILE A 61 -5.32 8.53 -0.37
CA ILE A 61 -3.87 8.43 -0.51
C ILE A 61 -3.46 9.23 -1.74
N LEU A 62 -2.47 10.10 -1.59
CA LEU A 62 -1.77 10.76 -2.68
C LEU A 62 -0.45 10.02 -2.90
N PHE A 63 -0.40 9.15 -3.90
CA PHE A 63 0.87 8.56 -4.35
C PHE A 63 1.68 9.60 -5.11
N LYS A 64 2.99 9.62 -4.86
CA LYS A 64 3.88 10.68 -5.36
C LYS A 64 5.14 10.17 -6.02
N ASP A 65 5.69 9.05 -5.54
CA ASP A 65 6.95 8.52 -6.02
C ASP A 65 6.89 7.00 -6.23
N ILE A 66 7.64 6.55 -7.24
CA ILE A 66 7.97 5.15 -7.48
C ILE A 66 9.49 5.08 -7.53
N ILE A 67 10.08 4.19 -6.75
CA ILE A 67 11.54 4.11 -6.60
C ILE A 67 11.99 2.68 -6.90
N ASP A 68 12.87 2.54 -7.88
CA ASP A 68 13.54 1.27 -8.18
C ASP A 68 14.46 0.86 -7.02
N LYS A 69 14.35 -0.40 -6.58
CA LYS A 69 15.17 -1.04 -5.56
C LYS A 69 15.75 -2.37 -6.06
N GLY A 70 16.02 -2.50 -7.37
CA GLY A 70 16.54 -3.71 -8.00
C GLY A 70 15.40 -4.66 -8.37
N ASP A 71 15.27 -5.76 -7.64
CA ASP A 71 14.20 -6.75 -7.86
C ASP A 71 12.85 -6.31 -7.25
N ALA A 72 12.84 -5.16 -6.58
CA ALA A 72 11.67 -4.60 -5.92
C ALA A 72 11.43 -3.16 -6.34
N VAL A 73 10.18 -2.74 -6.20
CA VAL A 73 9.73 -1.36 -6.42
C VAL A 73 9.12 -0.85 -5.13
N LEU A 74 9.45 0.39 -4.77
CA LEU A 74 8.86 1.09 -3.64
C LEU A 74 7.91 2.18 -4.13
N ILE A 75 6.64 2.08 -3.77
CA ILE A 75 5.60 3.06 -4.04
C ILE A 75 5.39 3.88 -2.78
N VAL A 76 5.49 5.20 -2.90
CA VAL A 76 5.39 6.13 -1.76
C VAL A 76 4.15 7.00 -1.89
N GLY A 77 3.38 7.12 -0.81
CA GLY A 77 2.22 7.98 -0.73
C GLY A 77 2.02 8.59 0.64
N THR A 78 1.12 9.58 0.70
CA THR A 78 0.72 10.20 1.95
C THR A 78 -0.79 10.40 2.01
N THR A 79 -1.34 10.48 3.22
CA THR A 79 -2.71 10.98 3.43
C THR A 79 -2.62 12.29 4.18
N SER A 80 -3.48 13.26 3.85
CA SER A 80 -3.69 14.46 4.65
C SER A 80 -4.91 14.24 5.53
N SER A 81 -4.67 13.95 6.81
CA SER A 81 -5.73 13.90 7.82
C SER A 81 -5.15 14.35 9.15
N SER A 82 -5.65 15.45 9.69
CA SER A 82 -5.18 16.04 10.95
C SER A 82 -5.44 15.16 12.17
N SER A 83 -6.31 14.16 12.05
CA SER A 83 -6.54 13.13 13.06
C SER A 83 -6.99 11.85 12.38
N VAL A 84 -6.32 10.72 12.69
CA VAL A 84 -6.80 9.38 12.36
C VAL A 84 -6.95 8.64 13.68
N ASN A 85 -8.18 8.28 14.03
CA ASN A 85 -8.49 7.69 15.32
C ASN A 85 -8.58 6.17 15.22
N HIS A 86 -9.32 5.67 14.23
CA HIS A 86 -9.62 4.26 14.01
C HIS A 86 -9.20 3.84 12.60
N LEU A 87 -7.92 3.53 12.45
CA LEU A 87 -7.38 3.13 11.15
C LEU A 87 -7.82 1.72 10.79
N LYS A 88 -8.58 1.59 9.70
CA LYS A 88 -8.78 0.33 8.99
C LYS A 88 -7.94 0.32 7.71
N VAL A 89 -7.25 -0.79 7.47
CA VAL A 89 -6.44 -1.03 6.28
C VAL A 89 -7.07 -2.16 5.48
N LYS A 90 -7.28 -1.94 4.18
CA LYS A 90 -7.59 -2.99 3.21
C LYS A 90 -6.44 -3.12 2.24
N ASN A 91 -5.91 -4.32 2.09
CA ASN A 91 -4.80 -4.60 1.19
C ASN A 91 -5.06 -5.88 0.38
N ILE A 92 -5.41 -5.69 -0.89
CA ILE A 92 -5.65 -6.74 -1.86
C ILE A 92 -4.63 -6.72 -3.01
N ILE A 93 -3.47 -6.09 -2.79
CA ILE A 93 -2.41 -6.01 -3.80
C ILE A 93 -2.08 -7.41 -4.31
N PHE A 94 -2.25 -7.59 -5.63
CA PHE A 94 -1.97 -8.79 -6.42
C PHE A 94 -2.73 -10.06 -6.03
N ILE A 95 -3.71 -9.98 -5.12
CA ILE A 95 -4.46 -11.17 -4.70
C ILE A 95 -5.24 -11.80 -5.86
N ASP A 96 -5.75 -10.97 -6.77
CA ASP A 96 -6.53 -11.43 -7.92
C ASP A 96 -5.66 -12.19 -8.94
N GLU A 97 -4.36 -11.88 -9.03
CA GLU A 97 -3.44 -12.50 -9.99
C GLU A 97 -2.67 -13.68 -9.37
N PHE A 98 -2.39 -13.65 -8.07
CA PHE A 98 -1.62 -14.70 -7.39
C PHE A 98 -2.38 -15.21 -6.16
N SER A 99 -2.99 -16.39 -6.26
CA SER A 99 -3.82 -16.98 -5.19
C SER A 99 -3.08 -17.21 -3.86
N ALA A 100 -1.75 -17.38 -3.91
CA ALA A 100 -0.89 -17.55 -2.75
C ALA A 100 -0.30 -16.22 -2.22
N GLN A 101 -0.76 -15.08 -2.74
CA GLN A 101 -0.27 -13.76 -2.36
C GLN A 101 -0.48 -13.51 -0.86
N LYS A 102 0.57 -13.01 -0.22
CA LYS A 102 0.54 -12.50 1.14
C LYS A 102 0.96 -11.04 1.13
N ASN A 103 0.22 -10.24 1.89
CA ASN A 103 0.40 -8.80 2.02
C ASN A 103 0.67 -8.48 3.48
N ILE A 104 1.93 -8.18 3.81
CA ILE A 104 2.34 -7.81 5.16
C ILE A 104 2.09 -6.32 5.35
N VAL A 105 1.43 -5.94 6.44
CA VAL A 105 1.18 -4.53 6.78
C VAL A 105 1.79 -4.23 8.14
N HIS A 106 2.73 -3.27 8.16
CA HIS A 106 3.30 -2.68 9.37
C HIS A 106 2.66 -1.32 9.63
N ILE A 107 2.16 -1.11 10.84
CA ILE A 107 1.54 0.15 11.28
C ILE A 107 2.34 0.69 12.46
N TYR A 108 2.92 1.87 12.31
CA TYR A 108 3.70 2.56 13.34
C TYR A 108 2.91 3.73 13.92
N ARG A 109 2.61 3.68 15.22
CA ARG A 109 1.92 4.75 15.98
C ARG A 109 2.58 4.91 17.34
N ASN A 110 3.09 6.12 17.65
CA ASN A 110 3.72 6.47 18.93
C ASN A 110 4.75 5.40 19.38
N ASP A 111 5.76 5.14 18.54
CA ASP A 111 6.84 4.15 18.72
C ASP A 111 6.41 2.67 18.81
N LYS A 112 5.11 2.37 18.74
CA LYS A 112 4.60 1.01 18.69
C LYS A 112 4.42 0.57 17.25
N ILE A 113 4.81 -0.68 16.98
CA ILE A 113 4.53 -1.37 15.72
C ILE A 113 3.43 -2.41 15.93
N LYS A 114 2.46 -2.42 15.01
CA LYS A 114 1.53 -3.53 14.82
C LYS A 114 1.79 -4.11 13.43
N THR A 115 1.88 -5.44 13.37
CA THR A 115 2.08 -6.16 12.11
C THR A 115 0.90 -7.11 11.92
N THR A 116 0.36 -7.12 10.71
CA THR A 116 -0.66 -8.08 10.29
C THR A 116 -0.30 -8.65 8.92
N VAL A 117 -0.81 -9.84 8.61
CA VAL A 117 -0.68 -10.47 7.30
C VAL A 117 -2.07 -10.63 6.72
N LEU A 118 -2.25 -10.07 5.54
CA LEU A 118 -3.49 -10.12 4.77
C LEU A 118 -3.32 -11.06 3.58
N ASP A 119 -4.34 -11.85 3.29
CA ASP A 119 -4.39 -12.83 2.21
C ASP A 119 -5.80 -12.87 1.60
N ALA A 120 -6.05 -13.78 0.66
CA ALA A 120 -7.35 -13.91 0.00
C ALA A 120 -8.54 -14.17 0.95
N ARG A 121 -8.29 -14.65 2.17
CA ARG A 121 -9.33 -14.93 3.19
C ARG A 121 -9.53 -13.76 4.14
N THR A 122 -8.47 -13.01 4.42
CA THR A 122 -8.49 -11.85 5.33
C THR A 122 -7.83 -10.67 4.65
N THR A 123 -8.63 -9.80 4.04
CA THR A 123 -8.15 -8.67 3.23
C THR A 123 -8.14 -7.34 3.97
N GLU A 124 -8.73 -7.29 5.17
CA GLU A 124 -8.87 -6.09 5.99
C GLU A 124 -8.33 -6.29 7.41
N TYR A 125 -7.81 -5.23 8.01
CA TYR A 125 -7.39 -5.16 9.41
C TYR A 125 -7.77 -3.83 10.02
N THR A 126 -8.36 -3.85 11.22
CA THR A 126 -8.64 -2.64 12.00
C THR A 126 -7.64 -2.55 13.15
N LEU A 127 -6.95 -1.41 13.24
CA LEU A 127 -6.05 -1.13 14.36
C LEU A 127 -6.89 -0.94 15.64
N PRO A 128 -6.66 -1.75 16.69
CA PRO A 128 -7.39 -1.66 17.95
C PRO A 128 -7.00 -0.45 18.79
#